data_AF-A0A2R5FNR2-F1
#
_entry.id   AF-A0A2R5FNR2-F1
#
_cell.length_a   1.000
_cell.length_b   1.000
_cell.length_c   1.000
_cell.angle_alpha   90.00
_cell.angle_beta   90.00
_cell.angle_gamma   90.00
#
_symmetry.space_group_name_H-M   'P 1'
#
loop_
_entity.id
_entity.type
_entity.pdbx_description
1 polymer ?
#
loop_
_entity_poly.entity_id
_entity_poly.type
_entity_poly.pdbx_seq_one_letter_code
_entity_poly.pdbx_strand_id
1 'polypeptide(L)' 'MLNAVEFQAKIQNGLIQIPDEYKQELSEGDDIKVIVLLKKKSSLKKDIIDELTENPVQVNGVLNREEIYSR' A
#
# COMPACT_ATOMS: atom_id res chain seq x y z
N MET A 1 8.75 -27.96 -19.77
CA MET A 1 8.30 -27.70 -18.39
C MET A 1 8.41 -26.21 -18.16
N LEU A 2 7.42 -25.55 -17.55
CA LEU A 2 7.46 -24.12 -17.24
C LEU A 2 7.98 -23.97 -15.82
N ASN A 3 9.14 -23.33 -15.65
CA ASN A 3 9.71 -23.00 -14.35
C ASN A 3 9.51 -21.50 -14.09
N ALA A 4 9.20 -21.14 -12.86
CA ALA A 4 8.99 -19.75 -12.45
C ALA A 4 9.86 -19.45 -11.23
N VAL A 5 10.52 -18.31 -11.26
CA VAL A 5 11.30 -17.77 -10.14
C VAL A 5 10.63 -16.49 -9.64
N GLU A 6 10.50 -16.37 -8.32
CA GLU A 6 9.96 -15.18 -7.67
C GLU A 6 11.05 -14.54 -6.82
N PHE A 7 11.27 -13.24 -7.03
CA PHE A 7 12.23 -12.47 -6.25
C PHE A 7 11.73 -11.05 -6.02
N GLN A 8 12.21 -10.45 -4.93
CA GLN A 8 11.91 -9.05 -4.62
C GLN A 8 13.05 -8.14 -5.07
N ALA A 9 12.77 -7.27 -6.03
CA ALA A 9 13.72 -6.26 -6.50
C ALA A 9 13.13 -4.85 -6.39
N LYS A 10 14.01 -3.85 -6.41
CA LYS A 10 13.62 -2.44 -6.54
C LYS A 10 13.79 -2.01 -7.99
N ILE A 11 12.83 -1.26 -8.50
CA ILE A 11 12.96 -0.60 -9.80
C ILE A 11 13.95 0.56 -9.63
N GLN A 12 15.03 0.55 -10.41
CA GLN A 12 16.03 1.61 -10.45
C GLN A 12 16.11 2.13 -11.89
N ASN A 13 15.86 3.42 -12.09
CA ASN A 13 15.88 4.06 -13.43
C ASN A 13 14.99 3.34 -14.47
N GLY A 14 13.84 2.82 -14.05
CA GLY A 14 12.92 2.07 -14.93
C GLY A 14 13.35 0.63 -15.21
N LEU A 15 14.46 0.16 -14.63
CA LEU A 15 14.98 -1.19 -14.81
C LEU A 15 14.76 -2.03 -13.55
N ILE A 16 14.33 -3.27 -13.74
CA ILE A 16 14.33 -4.31 -12.70
C ILE A 16 15.64 -5.08 -12.87
N GLN A 17 16.54 -4.96 -11.91
CA GLN A 17 17.78 -5.73 -11.91
C GLN A 17 17.49 -7.13 -11.35
N ILE A 18 17.82 -8.16 -12.14
CA ILE A 18 17.77 -9.54 -11.71
C ILE A 18 18.93 -9.77 -10.72
N PRO A 19 18.66 -10.26 -9.49
CA PRO A 19 19.71 -10.59 -8.53
C PRO A 19 20.66 -11.65 -9.06
N ASP A 20 21.93 -11.60 -8.66
CA ASP A 20 22.99 -12.48 -9.20
C ASP A 20 22.67 -13.98 -9.01
N GLU A 21 21.97 -14.33 -7.94
CA GLU A 21 21.56 -15.71 -7.64
C GLU A 21 20.66 -16.33 -8.73
N TYR A 22 19.92 -15.51 -9.48
CA TYR A 22 18.99 -15.98 -10.52
C TYR A 22 19.55 -15.84 -11.95
N LYS A 23 20.74 -15.26 -12.13
CA LYS A 23 21.35 -15.07 -13.47
C LYS A 23 21.74 -16.37 -14.17
N GLN A 24 21.91 -17.45 -13.41
CA GLN A 24 22.16 -18.78 -13.99
C GLN A 24 20.89 -19.42 -14.56
N GLU A 25 19.72 -19.07 -14.02
CA GLU A 25 18.42 -19.59 -14.45
C GLU A 25 17.73 -18.68 -15.47
N LEU A 26 17.99 -17.38 -15.41
CA LEU A 26 17.50 -16.36 -16.35
C LEU A 26 18.69 -15.88 -17.21
N SER A 27 18.94 -16.60 -18.30
CA SER A 27 20.07 -16.29 -19.19
C SER A 27 19.72 -15.20 -20.19
N GLU A 28 20.74 -14.49 -20.67
CA GLU A 28 20.58 -13.48 -21.72
C GLU A 28 20.14 -14.16 -23.03
N GLY A 29 19.05 -13.66 -23.63
CA GLY A 29 18.49 -14.19 -24.87
C GLY A 29 17.31 -15.16 -24.68
N ASP A 30 16.95 -15.49 -23.44
CA ASP A 30 15.77 -16.30 -23.16
C ASP A 30 14.45 -15.51 -23.36
N ASP A 31 13.49 -16.10 -24.04
CA ASP A 31 12.13 -15.56 -24.13
C ASP A 31 11.38 -15.82 -22.81
N ILE A 32 11.21 -14.77 -21.99
CA ILE A 32 10.58 -14.87 -20.67
C ILE A 32 9.26 -14.11 -20.56
N LYS A 33 8.36 -14.62 -19.72
CA LYS A 33 7.15 -13.92 -19.28
C LYS A 33 7.36 -13.35 -17.88
N VAL A 34 7.20 -12.04 -17.72
CA VAL A 34 7.40 -11.34 -16.44
C VAL A 34 6.06 -10.99 -15.79
N ILE A 35 5.93 -11.22 -14.48
CA ILE A 35 4.80 -10.78 -13.65
C ILE A 35 5.33 -9.84 -12.58
N VAL A 36 4.81 -8.60 -12.53
CA VAL A 36 5.26 -7.59 -11.56
C VAL A 36 4.15 -7.34 -10.54
N LEU A 37 4.43 -7.65 -9.27
CA LEU A 37 3.54 -7.37 -8.13
C LEU A 37 4.04 -6.15 -7.36
N LEU A 38 3.24 -5.09 -7.33
CA LEU A 38 3.57 -3.86 -6.62
C LEU A 38 3.00 -3.91 -5.20
N LYS A 39 3.88 -3.91 -4.19
CA LYS A 39 3.46 -3.62 -2.81
C LYS A 39 3.19 -2.13 -2.71
N LYS A 40 1.97 -1.70 -3.03
CA LYS A 40 1.51 -0.36 -2.71
C LYS A 40 1.68 -0.20 -1.20
N LYS A 41 2.55 0.73 -0.79
CA LYS A 41 2.36 1.35 0.51
C LYS A 41 0.97 1.96 0.39
N SER A 42 -0.02 1.36 1.03
CA SER A 42 -1.25 2.09 1.29
C SER A 42 -0.74 3.29 2.09
N SER A 43 -0.57 4.44 1.42
CA SER A 43 -0.71 5.67 2.14
C SER A 43 -2.09 5.49 2.73
N LEU A 44 -2.16 5.20 4.03
CA LEU A 44 -3.34 5.53 4.81
C LEU A 44 -3.47 7.03 4.60
N LYS A 45 -4.08 7.41 3.47
CA LYS A 45 -4.56 8.75 3.25
C LYS A 45 -5.58 8.84 4.35
N LYS A 46 -5.21 9.53 5.43
CA LYS A 46 -6.13 9.82 6.52
C LYS A 46 -7.40 10.30 5.87
N ASP A 47 -8.46 9.52 6.02
CA ASP A 47 -9.74 9.93 5.52
C ASP A 47 -10.33 10.99 6.46
N ILE A 48 -11.47 11.56 6.08
CA ILE A 48 -12.11 12.58 6.90
C ILE A 48 -12.51 12.04 8.28
N ILE A 49 -12.74 10.73 8.42
CA ILE A 49 -13.08 10.10 9.70
C ILE A 49 -11.84 10.00 10.58
N ASP A 50 -10.69 9.63 10.04
CA ASP A 50 -9.41 9.63 10.75
C ASP A 50 -9.09 11.05 11.29
N GLU A 51 -9.28 12.08 10.45
CA GLU A 51 -9.04 13.47 10.84
C GLU A 51 -9.97 13.93 11.96
N LEU A 52 -11.27 13.63 11.85
CA LEU A 52 -12.26 14.00 12.86
C LEU A 52 -12.12 13.21 14.16
N THR A 53 -11.53 12.00 14.11
CA THR A 53 -11.25 11.20 15.29
C THR A 53 -10.10 11.80 16.10
N GLU A 54 -9.04 12.27 15.43
CA GLU A 54 -7.91 12.94 16.08
C GLU A 54 -8.24 14.40 16.47
N ASN A 55 -9.05 15.09 15.65
CA ASN A 55 -9.41 16.49 15.81
C ASN A 55 -10.94 16.67 15.72
N PRO A 56 -11.67 16.34 16.81
CA PRO A 56 -13.12 16.48 16.81
C PRO A 56 -13.53 17.95 16.64
N VAL A 57 -14.55 18.19 15.81
CA VAL A 57 -15.11 19.53 15.64
C VAL A 57 -15.83 19.95 16.91
N GLN A 58 -15.41 21.07 17.48
CA GLN A 58 -16.09 21.67 18.63
C GLN A 58 -17.35 22.40 18.17
N VAL A 59 -18.50 22.00 18.71
CA VAL A 59 -19.78 22.67 18.48
C VAL A 59 -20.30 23.25 19.78
N ASN A 60 -20.80 24.48 19.72
CA ASN A 60 -21.43 25.16 20.85
C ASN A 60 -22.94 24.86 20.88
N GLY A 61 -23.55 24.89 22.06
CA GLY A 61 -25.01 24.76 22.21
C GLY A 61 -25.56 23.33 22.15
N VAL A 62 -24.69 22.33 22.29
CA VAL A 62 -25.12 20.94 22.48
C VAL A 62 -25.58 20.72 23.92
N LEU A 63 -26.83 20.29 24.05
CA LEU A 63 -27.38 19.85 25.33
C LEU A 63 -26.80 18.49 25.68
N ASN A 64 -26.46 18.32 26.95
CA ASN A 64 -26.13 17.01 27.49
C ASN A 64 -27.38 16.11 27.53
N ARG A 65 -27.16 14.82 27.73
CA ARG A 65 -28.24 13.82 27.69
C ARG A 65 -29.34 14.11 28.70
N GLU A 66 -28.98 14.58 29.89
CA GLU A 66 -29.93 14.89 30.96
C GLU A 66 -30.78 16.11 30.61
N GLU A 67 -30.19 17.12 29.98
CA GLU A 67 -30.87 18.32 29.48
C GLU A 67 -31.89 18.01 28.37
N ILE A 68 -31.65 16.97 27.56
CA ILE A 68 -32.59 16.53 26.52
C ILE A 68 -33.82 15.84 27.15
N TYR A 69 -33.61 14.98 28.15
CA TYR A 69 -34.70 14.25 28.81
C TYR A 69 -35.50 15.08 29.83
N SER A 70 -35.02 16.28 30.16
CA SER A 70 -35.68 17.20 31.08
C SER A 70 -36.63 18.18 30.36
N ARG A 71 -36.83 18.04 29.04
CA ARG A 71 -37.79 18.83 28.25
C ARG A 71 -39.10 18.09 28.01
#